data_AF-A0A822JAJ5-F1
#
_entry.id   AF-A0A822JAJ5-F1
#
_cell.length_a   1.000
_cell.length_b   1.000
_cell.length_c   1.000
_cell.angle_alpha   90.00
_cell.angle_beta   90.00
_cell.angle_gamma   90.00
#
_symmetry.space_group_name_H-M   'P 1'
#
loop_
_entity.id
_entity.type
_entity.pdbx_description
1 polymer ?
#
loop_
_entity_poly.entity_id
_entity_poly.type
_entity_poly.pdbx_seq_one_letter_code
_entity_poly.pdbx_strand_id
1 'polypeptide(L)' 'MVVKKYSEGAITIEIDEEKCNADGECVNVCPTNVFEIVDGKSKALRIADCIECCACVDACP' A
#
# COMPACT_ATOMS: atom_id res chain seq x y z
N MET A 1 -14.25 10.37 0.60
CA MET A 1 -13.30 9.44 -0.05
C MET A 1 -11.93 10.08 0.00
N VAL A 2 -11.15 9.82 1.04
CA VAL A 2 -9.77 10.32 1.16
C VAL A 2 -8.84 9.28 0.55
N VAL A 3 -8.67 9.35 -0.77
CA VAL A 3 -7.75 8.46 -1.49
C VAL A 3 -6.39 9.12 -1.59
N LYS A 4 -5.36 8.50 -1.00
CA LYS A 4 -3.98 8.90 -1.20
C LYS A 4 -3.38 8.15 -2.39
N LYS A 5 -2.81 8.93 -3.29
CA LYS A 5 -2.12 8.44 -4.47
C LYS A 5 -0.61 8.49 -4.27
N TYR A 6 0.02 7.35 -4.52
CA TYR A 6 1.46 7.13 -4.46
C TYR A 6 1.91 6.75 -5.87
N SER A 7 2.76 7.56 -6.50
CA SER A 7 3.22 7.30 -7.86
C SER A 7 4.71 7.51 -7.99
N GLU A 8 5.42 6.51 -8.51
CA GLU A 8 6.83 6.58 -8.86
C GLU A 8 7.05 5.84 -10.18
N GLY A 9 7.55 6.56 -11.19
CA GLY A 9 7.72 6.01 -12.54
C GLY A 9 6.37 5.60 -13.17
N ALA A 10 6.28 4.33 -13.62
CA ALA A 10 5.08 3.77 -14.23
C ALA A 10 4.09 3.18 -13.21
N ILE A 11 4.50 3.03 -11.94
CA ILE A 11 3.70 2.37 -10.91
C ILE A 11 2.88 3.41 -10.15
N THR A 12 1.59 3.12 -9.98
CA THR A 12 0.66 3.91 -9.19
C THR A 12 -0.04 3.01 -8.18
N ILE A 13 -0.04 3.43 -6.93
CA ILE A 13 -0.73 2.77 -5.82
C ILE A 13 -1.70 3.79 -5.21
N GLU A 14 -2.95 3.39 -5.06
CA GLU A 14 -4.00 4.21 -4.45
C GLU A 14 -4.50 3.53 -3.18
N ILE A 15 -4.45 4.26 -2.07
CA ILE A 15 -4.88 3.78 -0.76
C ILE A 15 -6.06 4.65 -0.31
N ASP A 16 -7.21 4.02 -0.09
CA ASP A 16 -8.36 4.69 0.51
C ASP A 16 -8.14 4.78 2.03
N GLU A 17 -7.80 5.96 2.54
CA GLU A 17 -7.53 6.18 3.97
C GLU A 17 -8.80 6.07 4.83
N GLU A 18 -10.00 6.18 4.25
CA GLU A 18 -11.25 5.96 5.00
C GLU A 18 -11.50 4.47 5.22
N LYS A 19 -11.18 3.63 4.22
CA LYS A 19 -11.31 2.17 4.34
C LYS A 19 -10.13 1.53 5.06
N CYS A 20 -8.93 2.08 4.92
CA CYS A 20 -7.73 1.55 5.55
C CYS A 20 -7.88 1.61 7.08
N ASN A 21 -7.93 0.44 7.72
CA ASN A 21 -8.01 0.26 9.16
C ASN A 21 -6.64 -0.02 9.81
N ALA A 22 -5.56 0.02 9.03
CA ALA A 22 -4.20 -0.35 9.44
C ALA A 22 -4.10 -1.74 10.09
N ASP A 23 -4.81 -2.71 9.49
CA ASP A 23 -4.66 -4.13 9.75
C ASP A 23 -3.21 -4.64 9.54
N GLY A 24 -2.49 -4.05 8.57
CA GLY A 24 -1.09 -4.35 8.29
C GLY A 24 -0.87 -5.51 7.32
N GLU A 25 -1.92 -6.12 6.76
CA GLU A 25 -1.77 -7.27 5.86
C GLU A 25 -1.01 -6.89 4.59
N CYS A 26 -1.26 -5.69 4.05
CA CYS A 26 -0.49 -5.15 2.91
C CYS A 26 1.02 -5.05 3.18
N VAL A 27 1.44 -4.86 4.43
CA VAL A 27 2.86 -4.87 4.84
C VAL A 27 3.38 -6.31 4.92
N ASN A 28 2.60 -7.21 5.53
CA ASN A 28 2.99 -8.62 5.74
C ASN A 28 3.15 -9.41 4.42
N VAL A 29 2.25 -9.20 3.47
CA VAL A 29 2.25 -9.97 2.21
C VAL A 29 3.16 -9.38 1.13
N CYS A 30 3.65 -8.14 1.30
CA CYS A 30 4.44 -7.48 0.29
C CYS A 30 5.87 -8.05 0.26
N PRO A 31 6.29 -8.75 -0.82
CA PRO A 31 7.61 -9.39 -0.87
C PRO A 31 8.76 -8.38 -0.89
N THR A 32 8.50 -7.14 -1.29
CA THR A 32 9.48 -6.06 -1.42
C THR A 32 9.31 -4.97 -0.37
N ASN A 33 8.43 -5.15 0.62
CA ASN A 33 8.21 -4.23 1.74
C ASN A 33 7.89 -2.78 1.28
N VAL A 34 7.01 -2.63 0.29
CA VAL A 34 6.61 -1.33 -0.28
C VAL A 34 5.83 -0.47 0.72
N PHE A 35 5.07 -1.11 1.59
CA PHE A 35 4.12 -0.48 2.50
C PHE A 35 4.68 -0.39 3.93
N GLU A 36 4.33 0.69 4.61
CA GLU A 36 4.57 0.87 6.05
C GLU A 36 3.32 1.44 6.72
N ILE A 37 3.08 1.08 7.98
CA ILE A 37 2.01 1.69 8.78
C ILE A 37 2.55 2.94 9.47
N VAL A 38 2.03 4.11 9.09
CA VAL A 38 2.42 5.41 9.64
C VAL A 38 1.15 6.17 10.02
N ASP A 39 1.10 6.69 11.24
CA ASP A 39 -0.07 7.37 11.80
C ASP A 39 -1.35 6.50 11.82
N GLY A 40 -1.19 5.17 11.93
CA GLY A 40 -2.33 4.25 11.89
C GLY A 40 -2.98 4.12 10.52
N LYS A 41 -2.23 4.38 9.44
CA LYS A 41 -2.65 4.16 8.04
C LYS A 41 -1.51 3.55 7.23
N SER A 42 -1.87 2.74 6.23
CA SER A 42 -0.88 2.21 5.27
C SER A 42 -0.40 3.33 4.34
N LYS A 43 0.92 3.44 4.18
CA LYS A 43 1.58 4.35 3.25
C LYS A 43 2.55 3.57 2.37
N ALA A 44 2.49 3.77 1.06
CA ALA A 44 3.45 3.19 0.13
C ALA A 44 4.69 4.10 0.01
N LEU A 45 5.75 3.79 0.77
CA LEU A 45 6.96 4.61 0.84
C LEU A 45 8.06 4.15 -0.14
N ARG A 46 8.01 2.89 -0.60
CA ARG A 46 9.03 2.30 -1.48
C ARG A 46 8.45 1.83 -2.81
N ILE A 47 7.70 2.69 -3.50
CA ILE A 47 6.97 2.35 -4.72
C ILE A 47 7.91 1.85 -5.82
N ALA A 48 9.14 2.37 -5.89
CA ALA A 48 10.17 1.93 -6.83
C ALA A 48 10.52 0.43 -6.71
N ASP A 49 10.29 -0.20 -5.56
CA ASP A 49 10.53 -1.63 -5.33
C ASP A 49 9.28 -2.49 -5.62
N CYS A 50 8.17 -1.87 -6.04
CA CYS A 50 6.96 -2.59 -6.39
C CYS A 50 7.17 -3.41 -7.67
N ILE A 51 6.80 -4.69 -7.61
CA ILE A 51 6.90 -5.65 -8.73
C ILE A 51 5.53 -5.96 -9.36
N GLU A 52 4.50 -5.17 -9.04
CA GLU A 52 3.14 -5.33 -9.57
C GLU A 52 2.52 -6.72 -9.34
N CYS A 53 2.88 -7.38 -8.24
CA CYS A 53 2.36 -8.70 -7.89
C CYS A 53 0.91 -8.69 -7.37
N CYS A 54 0.38 -7.51 -7.04
CA CYS A 54 -0.99 -7.28 -6.51
C CYS A 54 -1.37 -8.04 -5.22
N ALA A 55 -0.44 -8.72 -4.55
CA ALA A 55 -0.70 -9.46 -3.31
C ALA A 55 -1.32 -8.60 -2.20
N CYS A 56 -0.95 -7.33 -2.11
CA CYS A 56 -1.51 -6.38 -1.14
C CYS A 56 -3.00 -6.07 -1.39
N VAL A 57 -3.47 -6.14 -2.63
CA VAL A 57 -4.88 -5.89 -2.97
C VAL A 57 -5.72 -7.10 -2.56
N ASP A 58 -5.21 -8.30 -2.80
CA ASP A 58 -5.91 -9.55 -2.46
C ASP A 58 -5.95 -9.81 -0.95
N ALA A 59 -4.92 -9.38 -0.21
CA ALA A 59 -4.84 -9.56 1.24
C ALA A 59 -5.61 -8.49 2.03
N CYS A 60 -5.92 -7.33 1.44
CA CYS A 60 -6.59 -6.23 2.12
C CYS A 60 -8.09 -6.55 2.33
N PRO A 61 -8.60 -6.55 3.58
CA PRO A 61 -9.98 -6.93 3.91
C PRO A 61 -11.05 -5.88 3.55
#